data_AF-A0AAW7ADS3-F1
#
_entry.id   AF-A0AAW7ADS3-F1
#
_cell.length_a   1.000
_cell.length_b   1.000
_cell.length_c   1.000
_cell.angle_alpha   90.00
_cell.angle_beta   90.00
_cell.angle_gamma   90.00
#
_symmetry.space_group_name_H-M   'P 1'
#
loop_
_entity.id
_entity.type
_entity.pdbx_description
1 polymer ?
#
loop_
_entity_poly.entity_id
_entity_poly.type
_entity_poly.pdbx_seq_one_letter_code
_entity_poly.pdbx_strand_id
1 'polypeptide(L)' 'DTPTIIKVLGNDTFEGDDKVVSLDTNNGPANGTVSVNPDGSVTYTPNDNYHGTDSFTYIVTSGGVSESTTVNVDVTPV' A
#
# COMPACT_ATOMS: atom_id res chain seq x y z
N ASP A 1 -5.25 -11.99 -12.44
CA ASP A 1 -5.96 -10.86 -11.80
C ASP A 1 -5.42 -9.51 -12.26
N THR A 2 -6.15 -8.43 -12.00
CA THR A 2 -5.75 -7.06 -12.38
C THR A 2 -5.05 -6.37 -11.20
N PRO A 3 -3.80 -5.87 -11.36
CA PRO A 3 -3.14 -5.08 -10.34
C PRO A 3 -3.89 -3.79 -10.02
N THR A 4 -3.96 -3.43 -8.74
CA THR A 4 -4.61 -2.20 -8.27
C THR A 4 -3.55 -1.21 -7.79
N ILE A 5 -3.58 0.00 -8.37
CA ILE A 5 -2.74 1.12 -7.93
C ILE A 5 -3.47 1.88 -6.83
N ILE A 6 -2.86 1.96 -5.66
CA ILE A 6 -3.40 2.61 -4.47
C ILE A 6 -2.57 3.86 -4.19
N LYS A 7 -3.21 5.03 -4.25
CA LYS A 7 -2.58 6.31 -3.90
C LYS A 7 -2.59 6.50 -2.39
N VAL A 8 -1.60 5.91 -1.71
CA VAL A 8 -1.50 5.92 -0.25
C VAL A 8 -1.21 7.31 0.34
N LEU A 9 -0.45 8.14 -0.38
CA LEU A 9 -0.18 9.53 0.02
C LEU A 9 -1.41 10.45 -0.09
N GLY A 10 -2.45 10.04 -0.84
CA GLY A 10 -3.69 10.82 -0.94
C GLY A 10 -4.54 10.79 0.34
N ASN A 11 -4.30 9.80 1.21
CA ASN A 11 -4.98 9.65 2.50
C ASN A 11 -4.17 10.20 3.68
N ASP A 12 -2.99 10.78 3.42
CA ASP A 12 -2.03 11.20 4.44
C ASP A 12 -2.05 12.74 4.61
N THR A 13 -1.82 13.22 5.85
CA THR A 13 -1.88 14.65 6.20
C THR A 13 -0.52 15.35 6.30
N PHE A 14 0.59 14.64 6.08
CA PHE A 14 1.92 15.24 6.07
C PHE A 14 2.02 16.31 4.97
N GLU A 15 2.42 17.52 5.36
CA GLU A 15 2.73 18.61 4.45
C GLU A 15 4.24 18.58 4.18
N GLY A 16 4.67 18.26 2.95
CA GLY A 16 6.10 18.20 2.60
C GLY A 16 6.42 17.37 1.36
N ASP A 17 7.47 17.78 0.63
CA ASP A 17 7.94 17.10 -0.60
C ASP A 17 8.89 15.93 -0.31
N ASP A 18 9.37 15.78 0.93
CA ASP A 18 10.37 14.80 1.37
C ASP A 18 9.76 13.47 1.86
N LYS A 19 8.60 13.10 1.31
CA LYS A 19 7.86 11.88 1.68
C LYS A 19 8.57 10.63 1.16
N VAL A 20 8.81 9.68 2.06
CA VAL A 20 9.26 8.33 1.73
C VAL A 20 8.21 7.33 2.18
N VAL A 21 7.73 6.50 1.24
CA VAL A 21 6.80 5.40 1.52
C VAL A 21 7.58 4.10 1.61
N SER A 22 7.34 3.34 2.67
CA SER A 22 7.87 1.99 2.85
C SER A 22 6.75 1.04 3.27
N LEU A 23 6.99 -0.26 3.09
CA LEU A 23 6.04 -1.30 3.51
C LEU A 23 6.47 -1.86 4.85
N ASP A 24 5.50 -2.14 5.72
CA ASP A 24 5.76 -2.93 6.91
C ASP A 24 5.92 -4.39 6.49
N THR A 25 7.15 -4.89 6.53
CA THR A 25 7.47 -6.28 6.16
C THR A 25 6.84 -7.30 7.10
N ASN A 26 6.40 -6.90 8.30
CA ASN A 26 5.72 -7.79 9.25
C ASN A 26 4.20 -7.83 9.02
N ASN A 27 3.66 -6.83 8.32
CA ASN A 27 2.22 -6.65 8.10
C ASN A 27 1.92 -6.48 6.60
N GLY A 28 2.51 -7.36 5.79
CA GLY A 28 2.23 -7.46 4.36
C GLY A 28 0.91 -8.19 4.03
N PRO A 29 0.49 -8.12 2.76
CA PRO A 29 -0.67 -8.87 2.26
C PRO A 29 -0.48 -10.38 2.43
N ALA A 30 -1.55 -11.10 2.73
CA ALA A 30 -1.52 -12.58 2.82
C ALA A 30 -1.78 -13.25 1.46
N ASN A 31 -2.51 -12.57 0.57
CA ASN A 31 -3.03 -13.13 -0.67
C ASN A 31 -2.62 -12.31 -1.90
N GLY A 32 -1.49 -11.63 -1.81
CA GLY A 32 -0.92 -10.87 -2.90
C GLY A 32 0.50 -10.39 -2.58
N THR A 33 0.99 -9.52 -3.44
CA THR A 33 2.26 -8.82 -3.26
C THR A 33 2.05 -7.33 -3.40
N VAL A 34 2.85 -6.56 -2.68
CA VAL A 34 2.78 -5.10 -2.68
C VAL A 34 4.14 -4.54 -3.03
N SER A 35 4.17 -3.54 -3.92
CA SER A 35 5.36 -2.79 -4.28
C SER A 35 5.11 -1.29 -4.16
N VAL A 36 6.10 -0.56 -3.65
CA VAL A 36 6.09 0.92 -3.65
C VAL A 36 6.62 1.41 -5.00
N ASN A 37 5.91 2.35 -5.60
CA ASN A 37 6.28 2.99 -6.86
C ASN A 37 7.14 4.24 -6.60
N PRO A 38 7.92 4.72 -7.60
CA PRO A 38 8.76 5.90 -7.46
C PRO A 38 8.02 7.20 -7.12
N ASP A 39 6.72 7.27 -7.43
CA ASP A 39 5.84 8.41 -7.14
C ASP A 39 5.22 8.33 -5.72
N GLY A 40 5.59 7.33 -4.91
CA GLY A 40 5.05 7.08 -3.58
C GLY A 40 3.67 6.41 -3.57
N SER A 41 3.12 6.04 -4.74
CA SER A 41 1.96 5.15 -4.79
C SER A 41 2.35 3.71 -4.51
N VAL A 42 1.38 2.86 -4.22
CA VAL A 42 1.60 1.45 -3.90
C VAL A 42 0.78 0.59 -4.85
N THR A 43 1.43 -0.36 -5.52
CA THR A 43 0.77 -1.35 -6.39
C THR A 43 0.54 -2.64 -5.61
N TYR A 44 -0.72 -3.04 -5.47
CA TYR A 44 -1.11 -4.36 -4.97
C TYR A 44 -1.40 -5.30 -6.14
N THR A 45 -0.78 -6.48 -6.14
CA THR A 45 -1.00 -7.54 -7.11
C THR A 45 -1.54 -8.77 -6.38
N PRO A 46 -2.81 -9.14 -6.55
CA PRO A 46 -3.37 -10.34 -5.95
C PRO A 46 -2.68 -11.61 -6.48
N ASN A 47 -2.69 -12.68 -5.69
CA ASN A 47 -2.35 -14.02 -6.16
C ASN A 47 -3.36 -14.49 -7.22
N ASP A 48 -2.92 -15.35 -8.15
CA ASP A 48 -3.77 -15.85 -9.24
C ASP A 48 -5.06 -16.50 -8.72
N ASN A 49 -6.19 -16.05 -9.26
CA ASN A 49 -7.56 -16.47 -8.92
C ASN A 49 -7.95 -16.22 -7.46
N TYR A 50 -7.24 -15.33 -6.74
CA TYR A 50 -7.65 -14.91 -5.42
C TYR A 50 -8.82 -13.92 -5.50
N HIS A 51 -9.86 -14.18 -4.73
CA HIS A 51 -11.01 -13.28 -4.56
C HIS A 51 -11.33 -13.17 -3.07
N GLY A 52 -11.52 -11.95 -2.59
CA GLY A 52 -11.75 -11.67 -1.18
C GLY A 52 -10.99 -10.45 -0.68
N THR A 53 -11.01 -10.26 0.63
CA THR A 53 -10.37 -9.12 1.29
C THR A 53 -8.95 -9.45 1.73
N ASP A 54 -8.02 -8.56 1.39
CA ASP A 54 -6.64 -8.59 1.89
C ASP A 54 -6.30 -7.25 2.56
N SER A 55 -5.21 -7.22 3.30
CA SER A 55 -4.75 -5.99 3.95
C SER A 55 -3.24 -5.93 4.06
N PHE A 56 -2.71 -4.73 3.99
CA PHE A 56 -1.28 -4.48 4.23
C PHE A 56 -1.08 -3.15 4.92
N THR A 57 0.02 -3.01 5.65
CA THR A 57 0.39 -1.75 6.31
C THR A 57 1.54 -1.08 5.56
N TYR A 58 1.40 0.21 5.29
CA TYR A 58 2.49 1.05 4.81
C TYR A 58 2.88 2.08 5.87
N ILE A 59 4.11 2.56 5.76
CA ILE A 59 4.70 3.58 6.63
C ILE A 59 5.12 4.74 5.74
N VAL A 60 4.68 5.94 6.09
CA VAL A 60 5.11 7.19 5.44
C VAL A 60 6.03 7.92 6.41
N THR A 61 7.18 8.38 5.92
CA THR A 61 8.10 9.21 6.70
C THR A 61 8.33 10.54 5.98
N SER A 62 8.20 11.66 6.70
CA SER A 62 8.48 13.02 6.22
C SER A 62 9.07 13.85 7.35
N GLY A 63 10.14 14.60 7.09
CA GLY A 63 10.80 15.44 8.10
C GLY A 63 11.31 14.70 9.34
N GLY A 64 11.51 13.38 9.27
CA GLY A 64 11.89 12.52 10.40
C GLY A 64 10.73 12.05 11.28
N VAL A 65 9.48 12.34 10.91
CA VAL A 65 8.27 11.80 11.55
C VAL A 65 7.71 10.68 10.69
N SER A 66 7.27 9.57 11.31
CA SER A 66 6.69 8.43 10.61
C SER A 66 5.25 8.18 11.06
N GLU A 67 4.34 7.92 10.12
CA GLU A 67 2.99 7.39 10.37
C GLU A 67 2.81 6.05 9.67
N SER A 68 2.06 5.15 10.31
CA SER A 68 1.67 3.86 9.72
C SER A 68 0.17 3.82 9.47
N THR A 69 -0.23 3.24 8.34
CA THR A 69 -1.64 3.08 7.97
C THR A 69 -1.86 1.72 7.34
N THR A 70 -2.95 1.06 7.74
CA THR A 70 -3.40 -0.19 7.14
C THR A 70 -4.37 0.09 6.00
N VAL A 71 -4.08 -0.51 4.85
CA VAL A 71 -4.92 -0.49 3.66
C VAL A 71 -5.67 -1.81 3.59
N ASN A 72 -6.99 -1.73 3.41
CA ASN A 72 -7.83 -2.88 3.07
C ASN A 72 -8.07 -2.88 1.57
N VAL A 73 -7.85 -4.03 0.93
CA VAL A 73 -8.07 -4.25 -0.48
C VAL A 73 -9.18 -5.28 -0.65
N ASP A 74 -10.17 -4.98 -1.47
CA ASP A 74 -11.21 -5.94 -1.87
C ASP A 74 -10.94 -6.39 -3.30
N VAL A 75 -10.62 -7.67 -3.48
CA VAL A 75 -10.34 -8.28 -4.77
C VAL A 75 -11.61 -8.93 -5.30
N THR A 76 -12.23 -8.26 -6.27
CA THR A 76 -13.42 -8.77 -6.94
C THR A 76 -13.04 -9.65 -8.14
N PRO A 77 -13.83 -10.69 -8.45
CA PRO A 77 -13.67 -11.46 -9.67
C PRO A 77 -13.79 -10.55 -10.91
N VAL A 78 -12.92 -10.77 -11.90
CA VAL A 78 -12.96 -10.08 -13.20
C VAL A 78 -13.87 -10.77 -14.20
#